data_AF-A9DN74-F1
#
_entry.id   AF-A9DN74-F1
#
_cell.length_a   1.000
_cell.length_b   1.000
_cell.length_c   1.000
_cell.angle_alpha   90.00
_cell.angle_beta   90.00
_cell.angle_gamma   90.00
#
_symmetry.space_group_name_H-M   'P 1'
#
loop_
_entity.id
_entity.type
_entity.pdbx_description
1 polymer ?
#
loop_
_entity_poly.entity_id
_entity_poly.type
_entity_poly.pdbx_seq_one_letter_code
_entity_poly.pdbx_strand_id
1 'polypeptide(L)'
;MKLQKTRLAVAIVMICSTLAFQSCDNKEAEKMHKELVEAHQKMDSIHEVFEKEHASFEAKHEEWKKKHQAIDSIVGEGKHTAFEMQHQKVIDKHSDILKRHEELIKSHEKIEEAHTSGEKSVEEIKAEHDKLAEEHEKMEKEHEMMIEEHKKMSEQHEMMLKEHDKNKEEDKK
;
A
#
# COMPACT_ATOMS: atom_id res chain seq x y z
N MET A 1 -3.99 9.99 11.71
CA MET A 1 -4.48 8.67 12.16
C MET A 1 -3.26 7.89 12.65
N LYS A 2 -3.12 7.70 13.97
CA LYS A 2 -1.96 6.99 14.55
C LYS A 2 -2.23 5.48 14.40
N LEU A 3 -1.90 4.92 13.24
CA LEU A 3 -1.74 3.48 13.11
C LEU A 3 -0.68 3.07 14.11
N GLN A 4 -1.12 2.31 15.10
CA GLN A 4 -0.32 1.98 16.27
C GLN A 4 0.91 1.22 15.79
N LYS A 5 2.07 1.69 16.23
CA LYS A 5 3.35 1.00 16.15
C LYS A 5 3.32 -0.27 17.00
N THR A 6 2.49 -1.22 16.64
CA THR A 6 2.76 -2.64 16.85
C THR A 6 3.47 -3.03 15.57
N ARG A 7 4.80 -2.95 15.46
CA ARG A 7 5.63 -4.08 15.89
C ARG A 7 4.77 -5.33 16.03
N LEU A 8 4.21 -5.81 14.90
CA LEU A 8 3.86 -7.20 14.74
C LEU A 8 5.20 -7.92 14.81
N ALA A 9 5.65 -8.12 16.05
CA ALA A 9 6.78 -8.94 16.33
C ALA A 9 6.42 -10.28 15.70
N VAL A 10 7.25 -10.72 14.77
CA VAL A 10 7.37 -12.08 14.28
C VAL A 10 7.60 -12.98 15.51
N ALA A 11 6.52 -13.25 16.23
CA ALA A 11 6.48 -13.96 17.49
C ALA A 11 5.77 -15.29 17.30
N ILE A 12 5.97 -15.92 16.14
CA ILE A 12 5.52 -17.29 15.86
C ILE A 12 6.66 -18.07 15.15
N VAL A 13 7.92 -17.72 15.41
CA VAL A 13 9.08 -18.57 15.02
C VAL A 13 9.39 -19.62 16.10
N MET A 14 8.61 -19.69 17.20
CA MET A 14 9.02 -20.46 18.38
C MET A 14 7.94 -21.34 19.03
N ILE A 15 6.91 -21.76 18.28
CA ILE A 15 5.92 -22.74 18.77
C ILE A 15 5.60 -23.80 17.70
N CYS A 16 6.61 -24.37 17.05
CA CYS A 16 6.46 -25.62 16.29
C CYS A 16 7.37 -26.74 16.80
N SER A 17 7.87 -26.65 18.03
CA SER A 17 8.76 -27.69 18.59
C SER A 17 8.05 -28.75 19.44
N THR A 18 6.75 -28.65 19.76
CA THR A 18 6.15 -29.56 20.76
C THR A 18 4.69 -29.96 20.54
N LEU A 19 4.22 -30.12 19.30
CA LEU A 19 3.00 -30.91 19.07
C LEU A 19 3.34 -32.12 18.20
N ALA A 20 3.65 -33.19 18.91
CA ALA A 20 3.83 -34.52 18.39
C ALA A 20 2.52 -35.01 17.74
N PHE A 21 2.43 -34.90 16.42
CA PHE A 21 1.65 -35.85 15.63
C PHE A 21 2.61 -36.83 14.98
N GLN A 22 2.43 -38.10 15.37
CA GLN A 22 3.09 -39.26 14.82
C GLN A 22 2.71 -39.42 13.34
N SER A 23 3.61 -39.09 12.43
CA SER A 23 3.82 -39.86 11.21
C SER A 23 5.12 -39.41 10.52
N CYS A 24 6.01 -40.37 10.28
CA CYS A 24 7.20 -40.15 9.45
C CYS A 24 6.80 -39.82 7.99
N ASP A 25 7.69 -39.11 7.28
CA ASP A 25 7.62 -38.67 5.87
C ASP A 25 6.98 -37.30 5.53
N ASN A 26 7.08 -36.27 6.38
CA ASN A 26 6.52 -34.94 6.07
C ASN A 26 7.51 -33.87 5.58
N LYS A 27 8.60 -34.27 4.89
CA LYS A 27 9.57 -33.30 4.29
C LYS A 27 8.91 -32.31 3.34
N GLU A 28 7.84 -32.72 2.67
CA GLU A 28 7.13 -31.90 1.69
C GLU A 28 6.30 -30.80 2.36
N ALA A 29 5.61 -31.08 3.47
CA ALA A 29 4.90 -30.06 4.23
C ALA A 29 5.86 -29.11 4.97
N GLU A 30 6.99 -29.61 5.49
CA GLU A 30 8.02 -28.77 6.10
C GLU A 30 8.66 -27.81 5.07
N LYS A 31 8.91 -28.32 3.86
CA LYS A 31 9.37 -27.51 2.74
C LYS A 31 8.33 -26.46 2.34
N MET A 32 7.06 -26.84 2.21
CA MET A 32 5.99 -25.90 1.90
C MET A 32 5.88 -24.82 2.98
N HIS A 33 5.90 -25.20 4.26
CA HIS A 33 5.83 -24.26 5.37
C HIS A 33 6.96 -23.21 5.28
N LYS A 34 8.17 -23.66 4.95
CA LYS A 34 9.30 -22.75 4.73
C LYS A 34 9.07 -21.80 3.56
N GLU A 35 8.64 -22.31 2.41
CA GLU A 35 8.32 -21.48 1.23
C GLU A 35 7.22 -20.45 1.55
N LEU A 36 6.23 -20.84 2.35
CA LEU A 36 5.12 -19.99 2.78
C LEU A 36 5.59 -18.83 3.67
N VAL A 37 6.45 -19.14 4.64
CA VAL A 37 7.03 -18.14 5.55
C VAL A 37 7.93 -17.16 4.78
N GLU A 38 8.69 -17.63 3.80
CA GLU A 38 9.51 -16.76 2.95
C GLU A 38 8.65 -15.82 2.10
N ALA A 39 7.55 -16.33 1.51
CA ALA A 39 6.59 -15.51 0.78
C ALA A 39 5.97 -14.44 1.69
N HIS A 40 5.63 -14.79 2.93
CA HIS A 40 5.10 -13.86 3.93
C HIS A 40 6.09 -12.74 4.24
N GLN A 41 7.34 -13.06 4.57
CA GLN A 41 8.35 -12.05 4.88
C GLN A 41 8.60 -11.08 3.73
N LYS A 42 8.51 -11.59 2.49
CA LYS A 42 8.60 -10.74 1.30
C LYS A 42 7.40 -9.80 1.20
N MET A 43 6.19 -10.31 1.44
CA MET A 43 4.95 -9.52 1.47
C MET A 43 5.05 -8.37 2.47
N ASP A 44 5.42 -8.68 3.72
CA ASP A 44 5.56 -7.69 4.80
C ASP A 44 6.56 -6.60 4.44
N SER A 45 7.65 -6.98 3.79
CA SER A 45 8.67 -6.02 3.33
C SER A 45 8.11 -5.06 2.27
N ILE A 46 7.31 -5.56 1.34
CA ILE A 46 6.65 -4.74 0.32
C ILE A 46 5.63 -3.81 0.97
N HIS A 47 4.89 -4.29 1.96
CA HIS A 47 3.94 -3.48 2.73
C HIS A 47 4.62 -2.32 3.44
N GLU A 48 5.77 -2.56 4.09
CA GLU A 48 6.53 -1.49 4.76
C GLU A 48 7.00 -0.41 3.77
N VAL A 49 7.34 -0.81 2.54
CA VAL A 49 7.66 0.13 1.46
C VAL A 49 6.42 0.95 1.06
N PHE A 50 5.29 0.30 0.81
CA PHE A 50 4.05 0.98 0.41
C PHE A 50 3.59 1.98 1.48
N GLU A 51 3.61 1.60 2.76
CA GLU A 51 3.27 2.50 3.86
C GLU A 51 4.15 3.76 3.88
N LYS A 52 5.47 3.61 3.66
CA LYS A 52 6.40 4.74 3.64
C LYS A 52 6.15 5.66 2.45
N GLU A 53 5.94 5.11 1.26
CA GLU A 53 5.64 5.90 0.07
C GLU A 53 4.33 6.65 0.22
N HIS A 54 3.31 6.01 0.79
CA HIS A 54 2.03 6.63 1.07
C HIS A 54 2.14 7.76 2.08
N ALA A 55 2.88 7.57 3.17
CA ALA A 55 3.15 8.65 4.11
C ALA A 55 3.87 9.84 3.44
N SER A 56 4.78 9.56 2.50
CA SER A 56 5.44 10.61 1.72
C SER A 56 4.48 11.34 0.77
N PHE A 57 3.55 10.63 0.13
CA PHE A 57 2.56 11.26 -0.76
C PHE A 57 1.59 12.13 0.02
N GLU A 58 1.10 11.66 1.17
CA GLU A 58 0.23 12.46 2.04
C GLU A 58 0.93 13.76 2.51
N ALA A 59 2.22 13.68 2.85
CA ALA A 59 2.99 14.86 3.23
C ALA A 59 3.12 15.88 2.09
N LYS A 60 3.39 15.41 0.86
CA LYS A 60 3.44 16.27 -0.34
C LYS A 60 2.08 16.89 -0.64
N HIS A 61 1.01 16.14 -0.44
CA HIS A 61 -0.34 16.64 -0.62
C HIS A 61 -0.66 17.79 0.35
N GLU A 62 -0.37 17.61 1.64
CA GLU A 62 -0.57 18.69 2.63
C GLU A 62 0.27 19.95 2.32
N GLU A 63 1.44 19.78 1.69
CA GLU A 63 2.23 20.90 1.18
C GLU A 63 1.54 21.61 0.01
N TRP A 64 1.11 20.86 -1.02
CA TRP A 64 0.48 21.44 -2.21
C TRP A 64 -0.86 22.10 -1.89
N LYS A 65 -1.67 21.50 -1.01
CA LYS A 65 -2.92 22.08 -0.55
C LYS A 65 -2.74 23.47 0.07
N LYS A 66 -1.68 23.66 0.87
CA LYS A 66 -1.34 24.99 1.43
C LYS A 66 -0.92 25.98 0.34
N LYS A 67 -0.16 25.53 -0.67
CA LYS A 67 0.21 26.38 -1.82
C LYS A 67 -1.02 26.78 -2.64
N HIS A 68 -1.93 25.84 -2.89
CA HIS A 68 -3.19 26.09 -3.59
C HIS A 68 -4.06 27.11 -2.84
N GLN A 69 -4.27 26.95 -1.53
CA GLN A 69 -5.01 27.94 -0.71
C GLN A 69 -4.39 29.35 -0.75
N ALA A 70 -3.05 29.44 -0.79
CA ALA A 70 -2.35 30.71 -0.90
C ALA A 70 -2.48 31.35 -2.31
N ILE A 71 -2.70 30.55 -3.34
CA ILE A 71 -2.81 30.97 -4.75
C ILE A 71 -4.25 31.29 -5.16
N ASP A 72 -5.24 30.51 -4.70
CA ASP A 72 -6.68 30.75 -4.94
C ASP A 72 -7.14 32.12 -4.43
N SER A 73 -6.41 32.69 -3.45
CA SER A 73 -6.65 34.05 -2.98
C SER A 73 -6.30 35.13 -4.03
N ILE A 74 -5.73 34.77 -5.21
CA ILE A 74 -5.07 35.71 -6.14
C ILE A 74 -5.52 35.59 -7.61
N VAL A 75 -5.86 34.42 -8.19
CA VAL A 75 -6.17 34.29 -9.65
C VAL A 75 -7.29 33.29 -9.93
N GLY A 76 -8.08 33.58 -10.98
CA GLY A 76 -9.33 32.93 -11.37
C GLY A 76 -9.36 31.39 -11.46
N GLU A 77 -10.51 30.87 -11.03
CA GLU A 77 -10.74 29.57 -10.38
C GLU A 77 -10.78 28.34 -11.32
N GLY A 78 -11.02 28.52 -12.62
CA GLY A 78 -11.49 27.41 -13.48
C GLY A 78 -10.50 26.25 -13.71
N LYS A 79 -9.22 26.53 -13.98
CA LYS A 79 -8.21 25.48 -14.20
C LYS A 79 -7.73 24.86 -12.87
N HIS A 80 -7.69 25.67 -11.83
CA HIS A 80 -7.23 25.27 -10.51
C HIS A 80 -8.20 24.29 -9.86
N THR A 81 -9.50 24.62 -9.85
CA THR A 81 -10.55 23.71 -9.36
C THR A 81 -10.60 22.41 -10.14
N ALA A 82 -10.38 22.45 -11.47
CA ALA A 82 -10.33 21.23 -12.28
C ALA A 82 -9.16 20.33 -11.89
N PHE A 83 -7.97 20.91 -11.64
CA PHE A 83 -6.81 20.18 -11.16
C PHE A 83 -7.01 19.61 -9.76
N GLU A 84 -7.55 20.41 -8.82
CA GLU A 84 -7.88 19.95 -7.46
C GLU A 84 -8.87 18.79 -7.47
N MET A 85 -9.91 18.85 -8.31
CA MET A 85 -10.86 17.74 -8.47
C MET A 85 -10.19 16.48 -9.04
N GLN A 86 -9.27 16.63 -9.99
CA GLN A 86 -8.51 15.49 -10.52
C GLN A 86 -7.62 14.90 -9.43
N HIS A 87 -6.96 15.73 -8.64
CA HIS A 87 -6.11 15.31 -7.53
C HIS A 87 -6.92 14.59 -6.44
N GLN A 88 -8.08 15.12 -6.05
CA GLN A 88 -8.97 14.49 -5.09
C GLN A 88 -9.38 13.07 -5.53
N LYS A 89 -9.64 12.86 -6.82
CA LYS A 89 -9.93 11.51 -7.35
C LYS A 89 -8.76 10.54 -7.19
N VAL A 90 -7.53 11.00 -7.37
CA VAL A 90 -6.33 10.17 -7.14
C VAL A 90 -6.22 9.80 -5.67
N ILE A 91 -6.49 10.75 -4.77
CA ILE A 91 -6.51 10.52 -3.31
C ILE A 91 -7.60 9.50 -2.93
N ASP A 92 -8.79 9.62 -3.51
CA ASP A 92 -9.88 8.68 -3.22
C ASP A 92 -9.53 7.25 -3.68
N LYS A 93 -8.96 7.10 -4.89
CA LYS A 93 -8.44 5.81 -5.38
C LYS A 93 -7.38 5.24 -4.43
N HIS A 94 -6.50 6.09 -3.92
CA HIS A 94 -5.44 5.70 -2.99
C HIS A 94 -6.04 5.19 -1.67
N SER A 95 -6.99 5.92 -1.09
CA SER A 95 -7.71 5.49 0.11
C SER A 95 -8.37 4.11 -0.07
N ASP A 96 -8.92 3.84 -1.25
CA ASP A 96 -9.54 2.55 -1.56
C ASP A 96 -8.52 1.42 -1.77
N ILE A 97 -7.34 1.71 -2.31
CA ILE A 97 -6.22 0.75 -2.36
C ILE A 97 -5.78 0.38 -0.94
N LEU A 98 -5.62 1.36 -0.04
CA LEU A 98 -5.24 1.13 1.35
C LEU A 98 -6.25 0.23 2.10
N LYS A 99 -7.54 0.44 1.91
CA LYS A 99 -8.57 -0.41 2.53
C LYS A 99 -8.45 -1.86 2.05
N ARG A 100 -8.27 -2.06 0.73
CA ARG A 100 -8.07 -3.41 0.17
C ARG A 100 -6.77 -4.05 0.68
N HIS A 101 -5.73 -3.25 0.89
CA HIS A 101 -4.48 -3.70 1.50
C HIS A 101 -4.69 -4.22 2.92
N GLU A 102 -5.42 -3.46 3.74
CA GLU A 102 -5.76 -3.87 5.11
C GLU A 102 -6.63 -5.14 5.14
N GLU A 103 -7.56 -5.29 4.20
CA GLU A 103 -8.36 -6.51 4.04
C GLU A 103 -7.52 -7.72 3.62
N LEU A 104 -6.55 -7.52 2.72
CA LEU A 104 -5.63 -8.56 2.29
C LEU A 104 -4.78 -9.08 3.46
N ILE A 105 -4.25 -8.18 4.29
CA ILE A 105 -3.50 -8.53 5.51
C ILE A 105 -4.38 -9.36 6.46
N LYS A 106 -5.62 -8.93 6.72
CA LYS A 106 -6.55 -9.67 7.58
C LYS A 106 -6.89 -11.05 7.02
N SER A 107 -6.98 -11.19 5.70
CA SER A 107 -7.18 -12.49 5.05
C SER A 107 -5.96 -13.39 5.26
N HIS A 108 -4.76 -12.82 5.13
CA HIS A 108 -3.50 -13.50 5.34
C HIS A 108 -3.33 -14.01 6.78
N GLU A 109 -3.60 -13.17 7.79
CA GLU A 109 -3.57 -13.56 9.21
C GLU A 109 -4.49 -14.76 9.50
N LYS A 110 -5.68 -14.79 8.89
CA LYS A 110 -6.62 -15.93 9.05
C LYS A 110 -6.11 -17.22 8.43
N ILE A 111 -5.42 -17.14 7.29
CA ILE A 111 -4.81 -18.32 6.65
C ILE A 111 -3.72 -18.88 7.56
N GLU A 112 -2.92 -18.00 8.19
CA GLU A 112 -1.90 -18.39 9.16
C GLU A 112 -2.50 -19.05 10.41
N GLU A 113 -3.58 -18.49 10.96
CA GLU A 113 -4.32 -19.09 12.08
C GLU A 113 -4.85 -20.49 11.72
N ALA A 114 -5.45 -20.64 10.52
CA ALA A 114 -5.97 -21.93 10.06
C ALA A 114 -4.87 -22.97 9.81
N HIS A 115 -3.69 -22.53 9.35
CA HIS A 115 -2.52 -23.39 9.17
C HIS A 115 -1.95 -23.84 10.52
N THR A 116 -1.80 -22.93 11.48
CA THR A 116 -1.24 -23.25 12.81
C THR A 116 -2.18 -24.08 13.68
N SER A 117 -3.50 -23.94 13.50
CA SER A 117 -4.50 -24.74 14.20
C SER A 117 -4.67 -26.15 13.62
N GLY A 118 -4.22 -26.39 12.39
CA GLY A 118 -4.44 -27.64 11.65
C GLY A 118 -5.91 -27.81 11.21
N GLU A 119 -6.69 -26.73 11.15
CA GLU A 119 -8.12 -26.75 10.83
C GLU A 119 -8.40 -27.03 9.34
N LYS A 120 -7.44 -26.71 8.47
CA LYS A 120 -7.52 -26.94 7.02
C LYS A 120 -6.44 -27.90 6.53
N SER A 121 -6.73 -28.62 5.45
CA SER A 121 -5.73 -29.44 4.77
C SER A 121 -4.63 -28.57 4.14
N VAL A 122 -3.49 -29.20 3.93
CA VAL A 122 -2.31 -28.58 3.30
C VAL A 122 -2.64 -28.10 1.87
N GLU A 123 -3.46 -28.84 1.15
CA GLU A 123 -3.94 -28.49 -0.20
C GLU A 123 -4.88 -27.27 -0.19
N GLU A 124 -5.78 -27.18 0.79
CA GLU A 124 -6.67 -26.02 0.94
C GLU A 124 -5.89 -24.75 1.27
N ILE A 125 -4.92 -24.83 2.18
CA ILE A 125 -4.07 -23.69 2.55
C ILE A 125 -3.24 -23.23 1.36
N LYS A 126 -2.71 -24.18 0.57
CA LYS A 126 -1.96 -23.85 -0.65
C LYS A 126 -2.83 -23.10 -1.66
N ALA A 127 -4.05 -23.58 -1.92
CA ALA A 127 -4.96 -22.91 -2.84
C ALA A 127 -5.33 -21.49 -2.39
N GLU A 128 -5.52 -21.27 -1.09
CA GLU A 128 -5.78 -19.94 -0.54
C GLU A 128 -4.57 -19.02 -0.68
N HIS A 129 -3.36 -19.55 -0.49
CA HIS A 129 -2.12 -18.79 -0.68
C HIS A 129 -1.86 -18.41 -2.13
N ASP A 130 -2.07 -19.33 -3.07
CA ASP A 130 -1.92 -19.05 -4.51
C ASP A 130 -2.86 -17.90 -4.93
N LYS A 131 -4.11 -17.93 -4.43
CA LYS A 131 -5.06 -16.84 -4.66
C LYS A 131 -4.60 -15.52 -4.05
N LEU A 132 -4.07 -15.55 -2.83
CA LEU A 132 -3.56 -14.35 -2.15
C LEU A 132 -2.36 -13.75 -2.91
N ALA A 133 -1.48 -14.60 -3.44
CA ALA A 133 -0.34 -14.18 -4.23
C ALA A 133 -0.78 -13.47 -5.52
N GLU A 134 -1.79 -13.99 -6.22
CA GLU A 134 -2.38 -13.34 -7.39
C GLU A 134 -3.00 -11.98 -7.03
N GLU A 135 -3.72 -11.90 -5.92
CA GLU A 135 -4.32 -10.65 -5.43
C GLU A 135 -3.24 -9.59 -5.10
N HIS A 136 -2.13 -10.02 -4.50
CA HIS A 136 -1.00 -9.14 -4.20
C HIS A 136 -0.27 -8.68 -5.45
N GLU A 137 -0.01 -9.56 -6.43
CA GLU A 137 0.62 -9.16 -7.70
C GLU A 137 -0.23 -8.11 -8.43
N LYS A 138 -1.55 -8.26 -8.40
CA LYS A 138 -2.48 -7.26 -8.95
C LYS A 138 -2.36 -5.93 -8.20
N MET A 139 -2.26 -5.97 -6.87
CA MET A 139 -2.14 -4.79 -6.03
C MET A 139 -0.80 -4.06 -6.25
N GLU A 140 0.31 -4.80 -6.39
CA GLU A 140 1.62 -4.23 -6.73
C GLU A 140 1.55 -3.44 -8.06
N LYS A 141 0.93 -4.03 -9.09
CA LYS A 141 0.73 -3.35 -10.39
C LYS A 141 -0.14 -2.09 -10.27
N GLU A 142 -1.18 -2.13 -9.45
CA GLU A 142 -2.03 -0.96 -9.18
C GLU A 142 -1.25 0.15 -8.46
N HIS A 143 -0.38 -0.22 -7.52
CA HIS A 143 0.49 0.71 -6.82
C HIS A 143 1.54 1.35 -7.75
N GLU A 144 2.16 0.57 -8.64
CA GLU A 144 3.08 1.10 -9.66
C GLU A 144 2.39 2.13 -10.58
N MET A 145 1.17 1.83 -11.05
CA MET A 145 0.39 2.78 -11.84
C MET A 145 0.07 4.06 -11.06
N MET A 146 -0.21 3.94 -9.76
CA MET A 146 -0.48 5.08 -8.89
C MET A 146 0.76 5.98 -8.73
N ILE A 147 1.95 5.41 -8.55
CA ILE A 147 3.20 6.16 -8.46
C ILE A 147 3.40 7.02 -9.73
N GLU A 148 3.16 6.44 -10.90
CA GLU A 148 3.28 7.16 -12.17
C GLU A 148 2.22 8.26 -12.32
N GLU A 149 0.97 8.00 -11.90
CA GLU A 149 -0.10 9.02 -11.87
C GLU A 149 0.28 10.20 -10.94
N HIS A 150 0.85 9.91 -9.76
CA HIS A 150 1.32 10.92 -8.82
C HIS A 150 2.51 11.72 -9.38
N LYS A 151 3.46 11.08 -10.07
CA LYS A 151 4.59 11.76 -10.71
C LYS A 151 4.11 12.74 -11.76
N LYS A 152 3.23 12.30 -12.66
CA LYS A 152 2.64 13.16 -13.69
C LYS A 152 1.91 14.36 -13.08
N MET A 153 1.16 14.14 -12.02
CA MET A 153 0.45 15.21 -11.32
C MET A 153 1.41 16.20 -10.63
N SER A 154 2.54 15.71 -10.12
CA SER A 154 3.62 16.55 -9.56
C SER A 154 4.22 17.48 -10.63
N GLU A 155 4.51 16.94 -11.81
CA GLU A 155 5.02 17.71 -12.94
C GLU A 155 4.02 18.77 -13.40
N GLN A 156 2.73 18.41 -13.49
CA GLN A 156 1.67 19.37 -13.82
C GLN A 156 1.54 20.49 -12.78
N HIS A 157 1.64 20.16 -11.49
CA HIS A 157 1.63 21.16 -10.42
C HIS A 157 2.81 22.13 -10.55
N GLU A 158 4.02 21.63 -10.82
CA GLU A 158 5.20 22.47 -11.02
C GLU A 158 5.05 23.42 -12.22
N MET A 159 4.47 22.94 -13.33
CA MET A 159 4.19 23.78 -14.49
C MET A 159 3.20 24.90 -14.18
N MET A 160 2.12 24.61 -13.45
CA MET A 160 1.14 25.64 -13.05
C MET A 160 1.76 26.69 -12.12
N LEU A 161 2.63 26.30 -11.19
CA LEU A 161 3.34 27.25 -10.33
C LEU A 161 4.25 28.19 -11.16
N LYS A 162 4.98 27.64 -12.12
CA LYS A 162 5.82 28.44 -13.04
C LYS A 162 5.01 29.42 -13.88
N GLU A 163 3.85 29.02 -14.38
CA GLU A 163 2.91 29.91 -15.10
C GLU A 163 2.44 31.05 -14.19
N HIS A 164 2.12 30.74 -12.93
CA HIS A 164 1.73 31.73 -11.93
C HIS A 164 2.81 32.76 -11.63
N ASP A 165 4.05 32.32 -11.44
CA ASP A 165 5.17 33.21 -11.16
C ASP A 165 5.47 34.13 -12.34
N LYS A 166 5.36 33.62 -13.57
CA LYS A 166 5.53 34.42 -14.79
C LYS A 166 4.44 35.48 -14.93
N ASN A 167 3.16 35.13 -14.72
CA ASN A 167 2.06 36.07 -14.83
C ASN A 167 2.16 37.20 -13.77
N LYS A 168 2.61 36.88 -12.54
CA LYS A 168 2.88 37.87 -11.49
C LYS A 168 4.01 38.85 -11.83
N GLU A 169 5.01 38.44 -12.62
CA GLU A 169 6.08 39.33 -13.09
C GLU A 169 5.61 40.24 -14.24
N GLU A 170 4.74 39.73 -15.11
CA GLU A 170 4.14 40.51 -16.20
C GLU A 170 3.15 41.57 -15.67
N ASP A 171 2.33 41.24 -14.66
CA ASP A 171 1.41 42.20 -14.01
C ASP A 171 2.11 43.31 -13.21
N LYS A 172 3.42 43.17 -12.92
CA LYS A 172 4.23 44.17 -12.22
C LYS A 172 4.96 45.15 -13.15
N LYS A 173 4.91 44.95 -14.47
CA LYS A 173 5.48 45.84 -15.48
C LYS A 173 4.44 46.82 -16.01
#